data_AF-A0A7V1MK29-F1
#
_entry.id   AF-A0A7V1MK29-F1
#
_cell.length_a   1.000
_cell.length_b   1.000
_cell.length_c   1.000
_cell.angle_alpha   90.00
_cell.angle_beta   90.00
_cell.angle_gamma   90.00
#
_symmetry.space_group_name_H-M   'P 1'
#
loop_
_entity.id
_entity.type
_entity.pdbx_description
1 polymer ?
#
loop_
_entity_poly.entity_id
_entity_poly.type
_entity_poly.pdbx_seq_one_letter_code
_entity_poly.pdbx_strand_id
1 'polypeptide(L)'
;MDALWQDILSRPGVYAGAICTIGLMTLIYRENAFYRFFEHVFIGLAAGFSIVVLIKEILDPFLYQPVFKKGEWYWTFVFMFGLLFYFIHSRKYNWLSRLPIGFLMGFSAGQAFQGFANTYLPQLAKSFRPLYVTKPDGALDMAQAVNNLIFMIVLVTVMSYFFFSFEQRSKVIRSSAQFGRWVMMVAFGAIFGTTIMARMALLFDRMYFIFSDWLKLVQ
;
A
#
# COMPACT_ATOMS: atom_id res chain seq x y z
N MET A 1 -3.70 -9.38 45.84
CA MET A 1 -2.63 -9.95 44.99
C MET A 1 -3.19 -11.04 44.09
N ASP A 2 -4.04 -11.92 44.60
CA ASP A 2 -4.63 -13.04 43.84
C ASP A 2 -5.52 -12.62 42.66
N ALA A 3 -6.29 -11.53 42.79
CA ALA A 3 -7.11 -11.01 41.70
C ALA A 3 -6.30 -10.50 40.50
N LEU A 4 -5.13 -9.90 40.74
CA LEU A 4 -4.22 -9.45 39.67
C LEU A 4 -3.56 -10.64 38.98
N TRP A 5 -3.13 -11.64 39.75
CA TRP A 5 -2.55 -12.86 39.19
C TRP A 5 -3.57 -13.64 38.33
N GLN A 6 -4.83 -13.67 38.73
CA GLN A 6 -5.88 -14.30 37.92
C GLN A 6 -6.20 -13.52 36.63
N ASP A 7 -6.24 -12.18 36.66
CA ASP A 7 -6.45 -11.37 35.44
C ASP A 7 -5.28 -11.56 34.45
N ILE A 8 -4.03 -11.60 34.95
CA ILE A 8 -2.82 -11.86 34.13
C ILE A 8 -2.88 -13.24 33.48
N LEU A 9 -3.22 -14.29 34.24
CA LEU A 9 -3.31 -15.66 33.74
C LEU A 9 -4.46 -15.85 32.76
N SER A 10 -5.54 -15.07 32.89
CA SER A 10 -6.69 -15.11 31.97
C SER A 10 -6.41 -14.49 30.61
N ARG A 11 -5.50 -13.49 30.52
CA ARG A 11 -5.25 -12.71 29.29
C ARG A 11 -3.75 -12.52 29.00
N PRO A 12 -2.93 -13.58 28.98
CA PRO A 12 -1.48 -13.45 28.86
C PRO A 12 -1.05 -12.73 27.58
N GLY A 13 -1.79 -12.91 26.47
CA GLY A 13 -1.49 -12.26 25.19
C GLY A 13 -1.63 -10.73 25.23
N VAL A 14 -2.55 -10.19 26.03
CA VAL A 14 -2.77 -8.73 26.15
C VAL A 14 -1.62 -8.09 26.92
N TYR A 15 -1.20 -8.70 28.03
CA TYR A 15 -0.04 -8.24 28.80
C TYR A 15 1.25 -8.31 27.98
N ALA A 16 1.47 -9.43 27.28
CA ALA A 16 2.63 -9.56 26.39
C ALA A 16 2.60 -8.49 25.28
N GLY A 17 1.45 -8.29 24.63
CA GLY A 17 1.26 -7.27 23.60
C GLY A 17 1.49 -5.85 24.12
N ALA A 18 1.02 -5.53 25.33
CA ALA A 18 1.20 -4.22 25.95
C ALA A 18 2.66 -3.94 26.25
N ILE A 19 3.38 -4.91 26.84
CA ILE A 19 4.82 -4.80 27.11
C ILE A 19 5.60 -4.59 25.80
N CYS A 20 5.30 -5.38 24.76
CA CYS A 20 5.92 -5.21 23.45
C CYS A 20 5.64 -3.83 22.84
N THR A 21 4.40 -3.35 22.96
CA THR A 21 4.00 -2.03 22.45
C THR A 21 4.76 -0.91 23.18
N ILE A 22 4.85 -0.96 24.51
CA ILE A 22 5.62 0.00 25.30
C ILE A 22 7.13 -0.08 24.99
N GLY A 23 7.65 -1.30 24.83
CA GLY A 23 9.03 -1.54 24.43
C GLY A 23 9.39 -0.85 23.11
N LEU A 24 8.51 -0.95 22.11
CA LEU A 24 8.68 -0.26 20.83
C LEU A 24 8.46 1.25 20.94
N MET A 25 7.45 1.71 21.70
CA MET A 25 7.19 3.15 21.91
C MET A 25 8.32 3.89 22.62
N THR A 26 9.20 3.16 23.32
CA THR A 26 10.39 3.74 23.96
C THR A 26 11.35 4.38 22.94
N LEU A 27 11.25 4.02 21.64
CA LEU A 27 11.97 4.66 20.54
C LEU A 27 11.74 6.17 20.48
N ILE A 28 10.53 6.63 20.84
CA ILE A 28 10.17 8.07 20.80
C ILE A 28 11.11 8.88 21.71
N TYR A 29 11.57 8.28 22.81
CA TYR A 29 12.49 8.93 23.73
C TYR A 29 13.94 8.81 23.23
N ARG A 30 14.41 7.58 23.00
CA ARG A 30 15.75 7.28 22.48
C ARG A 30 15.88 5.78 22.17
N GLU A 31 16.82 5.43 21.30
CA GLU A 31 17.30 4.05 21.15
C GLU A 31 17.96 3.55 22.45
N ASN A 32 17.20 2.80 23.25
CA ASN A 32 17.65 2.18 24.50
C ASN A 32 17.90 0.67 24.31
N ALA A 33 18.63 0.04 25.23
CA ALA A 33 18.81 -1.42 25.22
C ALA A 33 17.47 -2.18 25.28
N PHE A 34 16.50 -1.64 26.02
CA PHE A 34 15.14 -2.17 26.10
C PHE A 34 14.42 -2.16 24.74
N TYR A 35 14.46 -1.02 24.03
CA TYR A 35 13.90 -0.92 22.66
C TYR A 35 14.56 -1.93 21.72
N ARG A 36 15.90 -1.97 21.69
CA ARG A 36 16.65 -2.88 20.81
C ARG A 36 16.28 -4.34 21.03
N PHE A 37 16.05 -4.77 22.27
CA PHE A 37 15.61 -6.13 22.55
C PHE A 37 14.27 -6.45 21.87
N PHE A 38 13.25 -5.60 22.06
CA PHE A 38 11.93 -5.80 21.45
C PHE A 38 11.96 -5.68 19.92
N GLU A 39 12.81 -4.83 19.38
CA GLU A 39 13.04 -4.74 17.94
C GLU A 39 13.56 -6.07 17.37
N HIS A 40 14.55 -6.71 18.01
CA HIS A 40 15.07 -8.01 17.55
C HIS A 40 14.02 -9.13 17.67
N VAL A 41 13.24 -9.13 18.76
CA VAL A 41 12.11 -10.06 18.92
C VAL A 41 11.10 -9.88 17.79
N PHE A 42 10.75 -8.63 17.46
CA PHE A 42 9.80 -8.32 16.40
C PHE A 42 10.32 -8.72 15.02
N ILE A 43 11.59 -8.43 14.70
CA ILE A 43 12.23 -8.86 13.46
C ILE A 43 12.27 -10.39 13.35
N GLY A 44 12.59 -11.08 14.43
CA GLY A 44 12.58 -12.55 14.48
C GLY A 44 11.18 -13.13 14.23
N LEU A 45 10.15 -12.54 14.83
CA LEU A 45 8.76 -12.94 14.61
C LEU A 45 8.32 -12.67 13.16
N ALA A 46 8.70 -11.53 12.59
CA ALA A 46 8.44 -11.20 11.19
C ALA A 46 9.11 -12.20 10.23
N ALA A 47 10.36 -12.58 10.52
CA ALA A 47 11.08 -13.59 9.75
C ALA A 47 10.37 -14.97 9.84
N GLY A 48 9.98 -15.39 11.05
CA GLY A 48 9.23 -16.64 11.25
C GLY A 48 7.88 -16.64 10.53
N PHE A 49 7.13 -15.55 10.63
CA PHE A 49 5.86 -15.37 9.94
C PHE A 49 6.03 -15.44 8.42
N SER A 50 7.09 -14.82 7.88
CA SER A 50 7.42 -14.85 6.45
C SER A 50 7.62 -16.29 5.93
N ILE A 51 8.23 -17.18 6.72
CA ILE A 51 8.39 -18.60 6.36
C ILE A 51 7.03 -19.30 6.31
N VAL A 52 6.16 -19.05 7.30
CA VAL A 52 4.82 -19.65 7.35
C VAL A 52 3.97 -19.19 6.16
N VAL A 53 4.01 -17.89 5.86
CA VAL A 53 3.35 -17.30 4.68
C VAL A 53 3.87 -17.95 3.39
N LEU A 54 5.19 -18.10 3.24
CA LEU A 54 5.77 -18.80 2.09
C LEU A 54 5.22 -20.22 1.95
N ILE A 55 5.12 -20.97 3.04
CA ILE A 55 4.59 -22.34 2.98
C ILE A 55 3.10 -22.33 2.65
N LYS A 56 2.30 -21.49 3.31
CA LYS A 56 0.83 -21.54 3.23
C LYS A 56 0.25 -20.84 2.00
N GLU A 57 0.83 -19.72 1.60
CA GLU A 57 0.33 -18.90 0.50
C GLU A 57 1.02 -19.22 -0.82
N ILE A 58 2.22 -19.80 -0.78
CA ILE A 58 2.97 -20.13 -2.01
C ILE A 58 3.09 -21.65 -2.16
N LEU A 59 3.77 -22.33 -1.25
CA LEU A 59 4.13 -23.73 -1.48
C LEU A 59 2.92 -24.68 -1.45
N ASP A 60 1.98 -24.49 -0.53
CA ASP A 60 0.78 -25.32 -0.43
C ASP A 60 -0.13 -25.20 -1.67
N PRO A 61 -0.57 -23.99 -2.10
CA PRO A 61 -1.47 -23.86 -3.24
C PRO A 61 -0.80 -24.09 -4.60
N PHE A 62 0.49 -23.78 -4.78
CA PHE A 62 1.15 -23.92 -6.08
C PHE A 62 1.94 -25.23 -6.26
N LEU A 63 2.30 -25.93 -5.18
CA LEU A 63 3.03 -27.20 -5.25
C LEU A 63 2.25 -28.34 -4.60
N TYR A 64 1.93 -28.24 -3.30
CA TYR A 64 1.43 -29.40 -2.55
C TYR A 64 0.03 -29.85 -3.00
N GLN A 65 -0.94 -28.92 -3.02
CA GLN A 65 -2.31 -29.19 -3.45
C GLN A 65 -2.41 -29.68 -4.91
N PRO A 66 -1.85 -28.98 -5.92
CA PRO A 66 -1.98 -29.40 -7.31
C PRO A 66 -1.28 -30.73 -7.59
N VAL A 67 -0.04 -30.91 -7.12
CA VAL A 67 0.76 -32.10 -7.43
C VAL A 67 0.25 -33.33 -6.68
N PHE A 68 0.02 -33.22 -5.36
CA PHE A 68 -0.28 -34.38 -4.51
C PHE A 68 -1.77 -34.65 -4.30
N LYS A 69 -2.65 -33.65 -4.40
CA LYS A 69 -4.10 -33.86 -4.22
C LYS A 69 -4.89 -33.90 -5.53
N LYS A 70 -4.54 -33.05 -6.50
CA LYS A 70 -5.27 -32.93 -7.77
C LYS A 70 -4.65 -33.74 -8.91
N GLY A 71 -3.42 -34.25 -8.75
CA GLY A 71 -2.71 -35.01 -9.80
C GLY A 71 -2.26 -34.13 -10.98
N GLU A 72 -2.15 -32.82 -10.78
CA GLU A 72 -1.78 -31.84 -11.79
C GLU A 72 -0.25 -31.75 -11.93
N TRP A 73 0.37 -32.79 -12.50
CA TRP A 73 1.83 -32.94 -12.61
C TRP A 73 2.55 -31.80 -13.35
N TYR A 74 1.83 -31.01 -14.13
CA TYR A 74 2.38 -29.86 -14.86
C TYR A 74 2.98 -28.79 -13.91
N TRP A 75 2.48 -28.65 -12.69
CA TRP A 75 3.06 -27.75 -11.68
C TRP A 75 4.47 -28.14 -11.24
N THR A 76 4.84 -29.42 -11.34
CA THR A 76 6.21 -29.89 -11.05
C THR A 76 7.23 -29.28 -12.01
N PHE A 77 6.88 -29.03 -13.27
CA PHE A 77 7.77 -28.35 -14.21
C PHE A 77 8.01 -26.90 -13.82
N VAL A 78 6.98 -26.20 -13.35
CA VAL A 78 7.10 -24.82 -12.86
C VAL A 78 7.99 -24.76 -11.62
N PHE A 79 7.85 -25.73 -10.72
CA PHE A 79 8.74 -25.85 -9.56
C PHE A 79 10.19 -26.11 -9.95
N MET A 80 10.42 -27.02 -10.89
CA MET A 80 11.76 -27.29 -11.43
C MET A 80 12.37 -26.05 -12.09
N PHE A 81 11.56 -25.29 -12.82
CA PHE A 81 11.96 -24.01 -13.39
C PHE A 81 12.33 -23.00 -12.29
N GLY A 82 11.56 -22.95 -11.20
CA GLY A 82 11.87 -22.13 -10.02
C GLY A 82 13.20 -22.53 -9.35
N LEU A 83 13.50 -23.83 -9.25
CA LEU A 83 14.77 -24.31 -8.70
C LEU A 83 15.99 -23.82 -9.47
N LEU A 84 15.83 -23.46 -10.76
CA LEU A 84 16.93 -22.90 -11.55
C LEU A 84 17.48 -21.61 -10.94
N PHE A 85 16.69 -20.90 -10.13
CA PHE A 85 17.11 -19.70 -9.41
C PHE A 85 18.29 -19.97 -8.47
N TYR A 86 18.35 -21.14 -7.83
CA TYR A 86 19.44 -21.49 -6.90
C TYR A 86 20.81 -21.62 -7.58
N PHE A 87 20.87 -21.82 -8.90
CA PHE A 87 22.13 -21.84 -9.64
C PHE A 87 22.84 -20.48 -9.67
N ILE A 88 22.24 -19.41 -9.14
CA ILE A 88 22.91 -18.12 -8.91
C ILE A 88 24.19 -18.25 -8.07
N HIS A 89 24.23 -19.22 -7.13
CA HIS A 89 25.42 -19.48 -6.30
C HIS A 89 26.52 -20.28 -7.02
N SER A 90 26.23 -20.87 -8.19
CA SER A 90 27.19 -21.67 -8.95
C SER A 90 27.90 -20.82 -9.99
N ARG A 91 29.24 -20.78 -9.99
CA ARG A 91 30.01 -20.01 -10.99
C ARG A 91 29.85 -20.54 -12.42
N LYS A 92 29.62 -21.84 -12.60
CA LYS A 92 29.54 -22.50 -13.93
C LYS A 92 28.15 -22.43 -14.55
N TYR A 93 27.10 -22.64 -13.76
CA TYR A 93 25.72 -22.75 -14.24
C TYR A 93 24.87 -21.50 -13.96
N ASN A 94 25.48 -20.38 -13.58
CA ASN A 94 24.76 -19.13 -13.27
C ASN A 94 23.83 -18.68 -14.39
N TRP A 95 24.14 -18.98 -15.66
CA TRP A 95 23.29 -18.62 -16.79
C TRP A 95 21.87 -19.23 -16.71
N LEU A 96 21.69 -20.39 -16.07
CA LEU A 96 20.36 -20.99 -15.83
C LEU A 96 19.48 -20.08 -14.96
N SER A 97 20.06 -19.38 -13.98
CA SER A 97 19.33 -18.49 -13.08
C SER A 97 18.74 -17.28 -13.81
N ARG A 98 19.34 -16.89 -14.95
CA ARG A 98 18.88 -15.76 -15.77
C ARG A 98 17.52 -16.02 -16.42
N LEU A 99 17.18 -17.29 -16.68
CA LEU A 99 15.89 -17.65 -17.28
C LEU A 99 14.71 -17.35 -16.34
N PRO A 100 14.69 -17.86 -15.08
CA PRO A 100 13.67 -17.44 -14.11
C PRO A 100 13.69 -15.93 -13.84
N ILE A 101 14.86 -15.30 -13.71
CA ILE A 101 14.95 -13.86 -13.43
C ILE A 101 14.34 -13.04 -14.58
N GLY A 102 14.66 -13.38 -15.83
CA GLY A 102 14.10 -12.72 -17.01
C GLY A 102 12.59 -12.94 -17.12
N PHE A 103 12.11 -14.15 -16.82
CA PHE A 103 10.69 -14.43 -16.76
C PHE A 103 9.97 -13.61 -15.68
N LEU A 104 10.53 -13.55 -14.47
CA LEU A 104 10.00 -12.74 -13.36
C LEU A 104 9.99 -11.25 -13.69
N MET A 105 11.03 -10.73 -14.37
CA MET A 105 11.05 -9.35 -14.86
C MET A 105 10.00 -9.10 -15.93
N GLY A 106 9.83 -10.00 -16.90
CA GLY A 106 8.79 -9.89 -17.92
C GLY A 106 7.39 -9.91 -17.31
N PHE A 107 7.16 -10.81 -16.34
CA PHE A 107 5.93 -10.90 -15.59
C PHE A 107 5.65 -9.64 -14.77
N SER A 108 6.64 -9.10 -14.04
CA SER A 108 6.49 -7.89 -13.25
C SER A 108 6.27 -6.65 -14.12
N ALA A 109 6.96 -6.55 -15.27
CA ALA A 109 6.72 -5.51 -16.26
C ALA A 109 5.30 -5.59 -16.86
N GLY A 110 4.83 -6.80 -17.16
CA GLY A 110 3.45 -7.04 -17.61
C GLY A 110 2.41 -6.63 -16.58
N GLN A 111 2.61 -7.00 -15.31
CA GLN A 111 1.74 -6.59 -14.20
C GLN A 111 1.76 -5.07 -13.99
N ALA A 112 2.94 -4.44 -14.04
CA ALA A 112 3.07 -2.99 -13.95
C ALA A 112 2.34 -2.28 -15.10
N PHE A 113 2.45 -2.80 -16.32
CA PHE A 113 1.72 -2.28 -17.48
C PHE A 113 0.21 -2.46 -17.33
N GLN A 114 -0.27 -3.63 -16.89
CA GLN A 114 -1.68 -3.85 -16.63
C GLN A 114 -2.20 -2.92 -15.53
N GLY A 115 -1.46 -2.75 -14.44
CA GLY A 115 -1.79 -1.81 -13.36
C GLY A 115 -1.87 -0.37 -13.87
N PHE A 116 -0.88 0.05 -14.67
CA PHE A 116 -0.89 1.36 -15.32
C PHE A 116 -2.11 1.53 -16.23
N ALA A 117 -2.33 0.59 -17.15
CA ALA A 117 -3.42 0.64 -18.11
C ALA A 117 -4.78 0.69 -17.42
N ASN A 118 -5.02 -0.19 -16.45
CA ASN A 118 -6.29 -0.26 -15.73
C ASN A 118 -6.55 0.94 -14.81
N THR A 119 -5.50 1.60 -14.32
CA THR A 119 -5.65 2.77 -13.45
C THR A 119 -5.79 4.05 -14.28
N TYR A 120 -4.85 4.29 -15.20
CA TYR A 120 -4.72 5.58 -15.88
C TYR A 120 -5.54 5.68 -17.16
N LEU A 121 -5.75 4.60 -17.94
CA LEU A 121 -6.56 4.70 -19.17
C LEU A 121 -8.02 5.05 -18.85
N PRO A 122 -8.70 4.41 -17.88
CA PRO A 122 -10.04 4.82 -17.49
C PRO A 122 -10.06 6.23 -16.88
N GLN A 123 -9.01 6.64 -16.16
CA GLN A 123 -8.93 7.98 -15.59
C GLN A 123 -8.82 9.05 -16.69
N LEU A 124 -8.06 8.80 -17.75
CA LEU A 124 -7.98 9.67 -18.93
C LEU A 124 -9.35 9.75 -19.63
N ALA A 125 -9.99 8.62 -19.89
CA ALA A 125 -11.33 8.59 -20.50
C ALA A 125 -12.37 9.34 -19.64
N LYS A 126 -12.37 9.14 -18.32
CA LYS A 126 -13.25 9.83 -17.37
C LYS A 126 -12.92 11.31 -17.18
N SER A 127 -11.78 11.80 -17.67
CA SER A 127 -11.43 13.22 -17.64
C SER A 127 -12.22 14.01 -18.70
N PHE A 128 -12.68 13.36 -19.78
CA PHE A 128 -13.58 13.96 -20.78
C PHE A 128 -15.03 13.93 -20.29
N ARG A 129 -15.33 14.67 -19.22
CA ARG A 129 -16.68 14.71 -18.64
C ARG A 129 -17.64 15.55 -19.51
N PRO A 130 -18.85 15.05 -19.82
CA PRO A 130 -19.83 15.85 -20.53
C PRO A 130 -20.31 17.02 -19.65
N LEU A 131 -20.38 18.22 -20.23
CA LEU A 131 -20.85 19.42 -19.56
C LEU A 131 -22.39 19.48 -19.47
N TYR A 132 -23.07 18.83 -20.42
CA TYR A 132 -24.51 18.66 -20.41
C TYR A 132 -24.83 17.28 -19.83
N VAL A 133 -25.30 17.26 -18.59
CA VAL A 133 -25.72 16.03 -17.91
C VAL A 133 -27.23 16.06 -17.70
N THR A 134 -27.91 15.04 -18.23
CA THR A 134 -29.36 14.89 -18.11
C THR A 134 -29.66 13.74 -17.16
N LYS A 135 -30.60 13.95 -16.24
CA LYS A 135 -31.13 12.90 -15.35
C LYS A 135 -31.92 11.87 -16.16
N PRO A 136 -32.17 10.67 -15.60
CA PRO A 136 -33.06 9.67 -16.22
C PRO A 136 -34.45 10.24 -16.61
N ASP A 137 -34.91 11.28 -15.91
CA ASP A 137 -36.19 11.96 -16.13
C ASP A 137 -36.16 13.05 -17.24
N GLY A 138 -35.06 13.18 -17.99
CA GLY A 138 -34.93 14.19 -19.05
C GLY A 138 -34.64 15.62 -18.57
N ALA A 139 -34.66 15.87 -17.26
CA ALA A 139 -34.29 17.15 -16.65
C ALA A 139 -32.76 17.32 -16.57
N LEU A 140 -32.26 18.54 -16.79
CA LEU A 140 -30.84 18.86 -16.63
C LEU A 140 -30.40 18.78 -15.16
N ASP A 141 -29.35 18.01 -14.88
CA ASP A 141 -28.71 18.01 -13.56
C ASP A 141 -27.72 19.18 -13.47
N MET A 142 -28.22 20.34 -13.05
CA MET A 142 -27.39 21.54 -12.88
C MET A 142 -26.25 21.35 -11.88
N ALA A 143 -26.44 20.56 -10.82
CA ALA A 143 -25.40 20.35 -9.83
C ALA A 143 -24.22 19.56 -10.41
N GLN A 144 -24.53 18.50 -11.17
CA GLN A 144 -23.50 17.70 -11.83
C GLN A 144 -22.82 18.45 -12.98
N ALA A 145 -23.57 19.24 -13.75
CA ALA A 145 -23.04 20.10 -14.81
C ALA A 145 -22.04 21.13 -14.27
N VAL A 146 -22.38 21.82 -13.17
CA VAL A 146 -21.48 22.76 -12.50
C VAL A 146 -20.23 22.07 -11.98
N ASN A 147 -20.37 20.89 -11.35
CA ASN A 147 -19.21 20.13 -10.88
C ASN A 147 -18.27 19.70 -12.02
N ASN A 148 -18.82 19.23 -13.14
CA ASN A 148 -18.04 18.86 -14.32
C ASN A 148 -17.34 20.08 -14.94
N LEU A 149 -18.00 21.25 -14.94
CA LEU A 149 -17.41 22.50 -15.39
C LEU A 149 -16.24 22.94 -14.51
N ILE A 150 -16.40 22.90 -13.17
CA ILE A 150 -15.32 23.19 -12.22
C ILE A 150 -14.15 22.24 -12.45
N PHE A 151 -14.43 20.94 -12.60
CA PHE A 151 -13.40 19.93 -12.89
C PHE A 151 -12.63 20.27 -14.18
N MET A 152 -13.33 20.60 -15.27
CA MET A 152 -12.71 20.97 -16.54
C MET A 152 -11.83 22.21 -16.42
N ILE A 153 -12.30 23.25 -15.71
CA ILE A 153 -11.50 24.46 -15.46
C ILE A 153 -10.23 24.10 -14.70
N VAL A 154 -10.36 23.36 -13.59
CA VAL A 154 -9.21 22.95 -12.78
C VAL A 154 -8.22 22.13 -13.61
N LEU A 155 -8.71 21.16 -14.40
CA LEU A 155 -7.87 20.31 -15.25
C LEU A 155 -7.09 21.13 -16.28
N VAL A 156 -7.75 22.02 -17.01
CA VAL A 156 -7.11 22.86 -18.03
C VAL A 156 -6.08 23.81 -17.40
N THR A 157 -6.43 24.41 -16.26
CA THR A 157 -5.55 25.32 -15.53
C THR A 157 -4.31 24.61 -14.99
N VAL A 158 -4.46 23.40 -14.43
CA VAL A 158 -3.32 22.59 -13.97
C VAL A 158 -2.46 22.10 -15.14
N MET A 159 -3.08 21.67 -16.25
CA MET A 159 -2.35 21.33 -17.46
C MET A 159 -1.57 22.53 -17.98
N SER A 160 -2.16 23.73 -17.99
CA SER A 160 -1.46 24.95 -18.36
C SER A 160 -0.25 25.26 -17.46
N TYR A 161 -0.26 24.84 -16.19
CA TYR A 161 0.89 24.99 -15.28
C TYR A 161 2.04 24.03 -15.62
N PHE A 162 1.73 22.75 -15.93
CA PHE A 162 2.73 21.72 -16.25
C PHE A 162 3.15 21.67 -17.72
N PHE A 163 2.44 22.35 -18.60
CA PHE A 163 2.75 22.37 -20.03
C PHE A 163 3.89 23.35 -20.31
N PHE A 164 5.11 22.82 -20.41
CA PHE A 164 6.34 23.60 -20.63
C PHE A 164 6.69 23.84 -22.11
N SER A 165 5.97 23.24 -23.05
CA SER A 165 6.34 23.27 -24.48
C SER A 165 6.05 24.59 -25.21
N PHE A 166 5.26 25.50 -24.64
CA PHE A 166 5.07 26.86 -25.18
C PHE A 166 5.50 27.91 -24.17
N GLU A 167 6.16 28.96 -24.65
CA GLU A 167 6.55 30.10 -23.84
C GLU A 167 5.29 30.85 -23.38
N GLN A 168 5.05 30.91 -22.07
CA GLN A 168 3.84 31.51 -21.46
C GLN A 168 3.87 33.06 -21.56
N ARG A 169 3.92 33.62 -22.77
CA ARG A 169 4.01 35.07 -22.99
C ARG A 169 2.68 35.80 -22.77
N SER A 170 1.54 35.12 -22.90
CA SER A 170 0.22 35.77 -22.73
C SER A 170 -0.19 35.87 -21.25
N LYS A 171 -0.73 37.03 -20.86
CA LYS A 171 -1.15 37.31 -19.47
C LYS A 171 -2.21 36.33 -18.96
N VAL A 172 -3.09 35.87 -19.85
CA VAL A 172 -4.16 34.91 -19.55
C VAL A 172 -3.60 33.52 -19.22
N ILE A 173 -2.64 33.02 -20.01
CA ILE A 173 -1.99 31.72 -19.76
C ILE A 173 -1.19 31.78 -18.46
N ARG A 174 -0.48 32.88 -18.21
CA ARG A 174 0.28 33.07 -16.96
C ARG A 174 -0.61 33.10 -15.72
N SER A 175 -1.76 33.78 -15.79
CA SER A 175 -2.72 33.84 -14.69
C SER A 175 -3.42 32.52 -14.45
N SER A 176 -3.78 31.78 -15.52
CA SER A 176 -4.32 30.44 -15.42
C SER A 176 -3.31 29.49 -14.77
N ALA A 177 -2.05 29.45 -15.25
CA ALA A 177 -1.01 28.62 -14.66
C ALA A 177 -0.75 28.94 -13.16
N GLN A 178 -0.83 30.21 -12.76
CA GLN A 178 -0.74 30.59 -11.34
C GLN A 178 -1.90 30.03 -10.51
N PHE A 179 -3.14 30.15 -11.00
CA PHE A 179 -4.30 29.57 -10.32
C PHE A 179 -4.16 28.04 -10.20
N GLY A 180 -3.67 27.38 -11.24
CA GLY A 180 -3.43 25.93 -11.26
C GLY A 180 -2.42 25.50 -10.21
N ARG A 181 -1.34 26.28 -10.03
CA ARG A 181 -0.36 26.05 -8.98
C ARG A 181 -0.99 26.11 -7.58
N TRP A 182 -1.85 27.09 -7.31
CA TRP A 182 -2.55 27.19 -6.02
C TRP A 182 -3.49 26.01 -5.78
N VAL A 183 -4.27 25.63 -6.79
CA VAL A 183 -5.16 24.45 -6.69
C VAL A 183 -4.34 23.18 -6.44
N MET A 184 -3.19 23.02 -7.11
CA MET A 184 -2.28 21.90 -6.88
C MET A 184 -1.72 21.89 -5.46
N MET A 185 -1.35 23.04 -4.90
CA MET A 185 -0.87 23.12 -3.51
C MET A 185 -1.93 22.67 -2.52
N VAL A 186 -3.20 23.05 -2.73
CA VAL A 186 -4.32 22.60 -1.89
C VAL A 186 -4.51 21.08 -2.02
N ALA A 187 -4.50 20.55 -3.25
CA ALA A 187 -4.64 19.11 -3.48
C ALA A 187 -3.50 18.30 -2.84
N PHE A 188 -2.25 18.75 -2.96
CA PHE A 188 -1.11 18.15 -2.29
C PHE A 188 -1.26 18.24 -0.76
N GLY A 189 -1.71 19.38 -0.24
CA GLY A 189 -1.99 19.53 1.19
C GLY A 189 -3.00 18.49 1.70
N ALA A 190 -4.07 18.24 0.95
CA ALA A 190 -5.04 17.20 1.29
C ALA A 190 -4.41 15.79 1.27
N ILE A 191 -3.59 15.46 0.27
CA ILE A 191 -2.89 14.17 0.19
C ILE A 191 -1.88 14.00 1.33
N PHE A 192 -1.12 15.04 1.68
CA PHE A 192 -0.23 14.98 2.85
C PHE A 192 -1.03 14.82 4.14
N GLY A 193 -2.19 15.48 4.25
CA GLY A 193 -3.10 15.36 5.39
C GLY A 193 -3.57 13.92 5.62
N THR A 194 -3.90 13.16 4.56
CA THR A 194 -4.31 11.76 4.71
C THR A 194 -3.18 10.86 5.22
N THR A 195 -1.92 11.14 4.85
CA THR A 195 -0.77 10.38 5.38
C THR A 195 -0.53 10.64 6.87
N ILE A 196 -0.69 11.89 7.32
CA ILE A 196 -0.58 12.25 8.74
C ILE A 196 -1.73 11.59 9.52
N MET A 197 -2.94 11.65 8.98
CA MET A 197 -4.12 11.01 9.56
C MET A 197 -3.91 9.50 9.73
N ALA A 198 -3.37 8.81 8.72
CA ALA A 198 -3.08 7.38 8.81
C ALA A 198 -2.08 7.05 9.92
N ARG A 199 -0.99 7.84 10.05
CA ARG A 199 -0.01 7.66 11.13
C ARG A 199 -0.59 7.93 12.51
N MET A 200 -1.40 8.98 12.64
CA MET A 200 -2.11 9.30 13.89
C MET A 200 -3.14 8.22 14.24
N ALA A 201 -3.82 7.64 13.25
CA ALA A 201 -4.75 6.54 13.47
C ALA A 201 -4.04 5.29 14.01
N LEU A 202 -2.86 4.94 13.50
CA LEU A 202 -2.05 3.84 14.04
C LEU A 202 -1.59 4.11 15.47
N LEU A 203 -1.17 5.36 15.77
CA LEU A 203 -0.80 5.75 17.14
C LEU A 203 -2.00 5.66 18.08
N PHE A 204 -3.15 6.19 17.66
CA PHE A 204 -4.40 6.14 18.41
C PHE A 204 -4.80 4.70 18.70
N ASP A 205 -4.75 3.81 17.71
CA ASP A 205 -5.05 2.39 17.85
C ASP A 205 -4.14 1.71 18.91
N ARG A 206 -2.83 2.02 18.89
CA ARG A 206 -1.90 1.51 19.92
C ARG A 206 -2.15 2.10 21.32
N MET A 207 -2.49 3.39 21.41
CA MET A 207 -2.86 4.03 22.68
C MET A 207 -4.17 3.46 23.23
N TYR A 208 -5.16 3.25 22.36
CA TYR A 208 -6.44 2.65 22.70
C TYR A 208 -6.25 1.23 23.25
N PHE A 209 -5.44 0.40 22.60
CA PHE A 209 -5.09 -0.92 23.10
C PHE A 209 -4.49 -0.90 24.53
N ILE A 210 -3.61 0.07 24.83
CA ILE A 210 -3.01 0.24 26.16
C ILE A 210 -4.07 0.67 27.19
N PHE A 211 -4.93 1.64 26.86
CA PHE A 211 -5.87 2.22 27.82
C PHE A 211 -7.16 1.41 28.01
N SER A 212 -7.73 0.85 26.94
CA SER A 212 -8.92 0.01 26.95
C SER A 212 -8.57 -1.44 27.29
N ASP A 213 -7.78 -2.11 26.45
CA ASP A 213 -7.67 -3.55 26.54
C ASP A 213 -6.77 -3.99 27.68
N TRP A 214 -5.68 -3.25 27.95
CA TRP A 214 -4.75 -3.57 29.02
C TRP A 214 -5.13 -2.94 30.36
N LEU A 215 -5.30 -1.61 30.43
CA LEU A 215 -5.58 -0.90 31.67
C LEU A 215 -7.07 -0.79 32.04
N LYS A 216 -7.99 -1.05 31.10
CA LYS A 216 -9.46 -0.93 31.28
C LYS A 216 -9.90 0.42 31.89
N LEU A 217 -9.17 1.50 31.60
CA LEU A 217 -9.46 2.85 32.10
C LEU A 217 -10.53 3.56 31.27
N VAL A 218 -10.71 3.10 30.03
CA VAL A 218 -11.66 3.64 29.07
C VAL A 218 -12.40 2.44 28.45
N GLN A 219 -13.73 2.54 28.33
CA GLN A 219 -14.57 1.58 27.61
C GLN A 219 -14.78 2.01 26.17
#